data_AF-A0A950AM35-F1
#
_entry.id   AF-A0A950AM35-F1
#
_cell.length_a   1.000
_cell.length_b   1.000
_cell.length_c   1.000
_cell.angle_alpha   90.00
_cell.angle_beta   90.00
_cell.angle_gamma   90.00
#
_symmetry.space_group_name_H-M   'P 1'
#
loop_
_entity.id
_entity.type
_entity.pdbx_description
1 polymer ?
#
loop_
_entity_poly.entity_id
_entity_poly.type
_entity_poly.pdbx_seq_one_letter_code
_entity_poly.pdbx_strand_id
1 'polypeptide(L)'
;MVDVNPHAYNSAWQFRADTWCRLEEETRRLSHAAVQGRDTAPFIETVDRRLAQLRPFERYWAFPGIQVFSQLVRLFATGGYDTLGRTVAKINRALVTESYRGGAVASPLDDESEAPSAGGVATAEDLAHPHRSARPYFELLLVAIMTEAQERALVNEMRGWRRPDDAFIYELVVVGSGDEAVVAARLNTNLQACLITRRFSHLSRRDLSALAPFVDAHVSEDLADHSPEDRAEILARAITESRPEIDLYLTAELAVEDVAARLGQHFRRVFYPGDGTLDMHLSALEGVAARYRTPFFSALREYSHRPTGVFHALPISQGKSIVKSHWIADMVDFYGLELFFAETSATCGGLDSLLEPTGPLRDAQRLAAKTFGSRQTYFVTNGTSTANKIVEQALVAPGDIVLIDRNCHQSHHYGLLMSGAQVTYLDAYPLNQYSMYGAVPLREIKSRLLALRAAGKLDRVKVLTLTNCTFDGIVYDVERV
;
A
#
# COMPACT_ATOMS: atom_id res chain seq x y z
N MET A 1 -0.42 -3.39 -36.79
CA MET A 1 0.73 -2.98 -35.96
C MET A 1 0.35 -1.79 -35.11
N VAL A 2 0.12 -2.02 -33.82
CA VAL A 2 0.39 -1.07 -32.74
C VAL A 2 0.95 -1.96 -31.63
N ASP A 3 2.26 -2.13 -31.60
CA ASP A 3 2.92 -2.68 -30.42
C ASP A 3 2.72 -1.66 -29.31
N VAL A 4 1.87 -2.01 -28.37
CA VAL A 4 1.67 -1.19 -27.18
C VAL A 4 2.94 -1.34 -26.36
N ASN A 5 3.79 -0.31 -26.42
CA ASN A 5 5.03 -0.22 -25.68
C ASN A 5 4.73 -0.43 -24.18
N PRO A 6 5.24 -1.48 -23.52
CA PRO A 6 5.07 -1.68 -22.08
C PRO A 6 5.59 -0.49 -21.26
N HIS A 7 6.54 0.28 -21.80
CA HIS A 7 7.05 1.52 -21.21
C HIS A 7 6.12 2.72 -21.35
N ALA A 8 5.01 2.62 -22.10
CA ALA A 8 3.98 3.66 -22.16
C ALA A 8 3.08 3.67 -20.91
N TYR A 9 3.12 2.60 -20.12
CA TYR A 9 2.43 2.53 -18.84
C TYR A 9 3.37 2.92 -17.72
N ASN A 10 2.92 3.85 -16.88
CA ASN A 10 3.63 4.22 -15.65
C ASN A 10 3.60 3.10 -14.59
N SER A 11 2.79 2.04 -14.80
CA SER A 11 2.63 0.95 -13.84
C SER A 11 2.14 -0.37 -14.48
N ALA A 12 2.71 -1.50 -14.04
CA ALA A 12 2.38 -2.83 -14.56
C ALA A 12 0.93 -3.27 -14.27
N TRP A 13 0.33 -2.77 -13.19
CA TRP A 13 -1.07 -3.08 -12.85
C TRP A 13 -2.06 -2.47 -13.86
N GLN A 14 -1.77 -1.26 -14.37
CA GLN A 14 -2.58 -0.65 -15.43
C GLN A 14 -2.49 -1.46 -16.72
N PHE A 15 -1.28 -1.88 -17.10
CA PHE A 15 -1.08 -2.75 -18.26
C PHE A 15 -1.91 -4.05 -18.14
N ARG A 16 -1.87 -4.69 -16.97
CA ARG A 16 -2.64 -5.91 -16.70
C ARG A 16 -4.15 -5.66 -16.82
N ALA A 17 -4.66 -4.62 -16.17
CA ALA A 17 -6.09 -4.28 -16.20
C ALA A 17 -6.57 -3.97 -17.63
N ASP A 18 -5.85 -3.14 -18.36
CA ASP A 18 -6.16 -2.80 -19.75
C ASP A 18 -6.14 -4.03 -20.66
N THR A 19 -5.21 -4.95 -20.43
CA THR A 19 -5.10 -6.17 -21.24
C THR A 19 -6.27 -7.12 -20.97
N TRP A 20 -6.77 -7.21 -19.73
CA TRP A 20 -8.01 -7.93 -19.42
C TRP A 20 -9.25 -7.31 -20.07
N CYS A 21 -9.40 -5.98 -20.02
CA CYS A 21 -10.47 -5.28 -20.71
C CYS A 21 -10.46 -5.56 -22.22
N ARG A 22 -9.28 -5.48 -22.85
CA ARG A 22 -9.13 -5.80 -24.27
C ARG A 22 -9.39 -7.27 -24.57
N LEU A 23 -8.97 -8.19 -23.70
CA LEU A 23 -9.22 -9.61 -23.87
C LEU A 23 -10.73 -9.92 -23.84
N GLU A 24 -11.51 -9.28 -22.97
CA GLU A 24 -12.97 -9.42 -22.98
C GLU A 24 -13.58 -9.00 -24.31
N GLU A 25 -13.18 -7.84 -24.84
CA GLU A 25 -13.71 -7.36 -26.11
C GLU A 25 -13.39 -8.32 -27.26
N GLU A 26 -12.15 -8.79 -27.35
CA GLU A 26 -11.70 -9.66 -28.44
C GLU A 26 -12.25 -11.08 -28.34
N THR A 27 -12.39 -11.63 -27.12
CA THR A 27 -13.03 -12.95 -26.93
C THR A 27 -14.52 -12.92 -27.24
N ARG A 28 -15.22 -11.80 -26.95
CA ARG A 28 -16.61 -11.60 -27.37
C ARG A 28 -16.75 -11.53 -28.90
N ARG A 29 -15.85 -10.82 -29.58
CA ARG A 29 -15.82 -10.76 -31.05
C ARG A 29 -15.53 -12.14 -31.66
N LEU A 30 -14.58 -12.88 -31.09
CA LEU A 30 -14.25 -14.24 -31.52
C LEU A 30 -15.45 -15.19 -31.37
N SER A 31 -16.11 -15.19 -30.20
CA SER A 31 -17.32 -16.00 -29.97
C SER A 31 -18.42 -15.69 -30.98
N HIS A 32 -18.70 -14.40 -31.21
CA HIS A 32 -19.71 -13.98 -32.17
C HIS A 32 -19.36 -14.36 -33.62
N ALA A 33 -18.09 -14.21 -34.03
CA ALA A 33 -17.64 -14.63 -35.36
C ALA A 33 -17.76 -16.15 -35.55
N ALA A 34 -17.44 -16.94 -34.52
CA ALA A 34 -17.57 -18.40 -34.53
C ALA A 34 -19.04 -18.84 -34.66
N VAL A 35 -19.96 -18.22 -33.90
CA VAL A 35 -21.41 -18.51 -33.99
C VAL A 35 -21.98 -18.14 -35.36
N GLN A 36 -21.49 -17.07 -35.98
CA GLN A 36 -21.95 -16.61 -37.29
C GLN A 36 -21.28 -17.30 -38.47
N GLY A 37 -20.36 -18.25 -38.24
CA GLY A 37 -19.61 -18.92 -39.30
C GLY A 37 -18.72 -17.99 -40.13
N ARG A 38 -18.28 -16.86 -39.55
CA ARG A 38 -17.34 -15.92 -40.18
C ARG A 38 -15.90 -16.42 -40.02
N ASP A 39 -14.97 -15.86 -40.79
CA ASP A 39 -13.55 -16.13 -40.61
C ASP A 39 -13.11 -15.72 -39.19
N THR A 40 -12.61 -16.70 -38.43
CA THR A 40 -12.17 -16.55 -37.04
C THR A 40 -10.67 -16.35 -36.91
N ALA A 41 -9.88 -16.61 -37.96
CA ALA A 41 -8.42 -16.51 -37.93
C ALA A 41 -7.86 -15.18 -37.39
N PRO A 42 -8.35 -13.99 -37.80
CA PRO A 42 -7.81 -12.73 -37.29
C PRO A 42 -8.14 -12.49 -35.80
N PHE A 43 -9.28 -12.99 -35.33
CA PHE A 43 -9.69 -12.88 -33.94
C PHE A 43 -8.89 -13.84 -33.06
N ILE A 44 -8.61 -15.06 -33.54
CA ILE A 44 -7.74 -16.03 -32.86
C ILE A 44 -6.34 -15.43 -32.66
N GLU A 45 -5.73 -14.84 -33.70
CA GLU A 45 -4.40 -14.22 -33.59
C GLU A 45 -4.39 -13.08 -32.55
N THR A 46 -5.45 -12.28 -32.52
CA THR A 46 -5.55 -11.15 -31.58
C THR A 46 -5.73 -11.64 -30.14
N VAL A 47 -6.58 -12.65 -29.91
CA VAL A 47 -6.78 -13.25 -28.58
C VAL A 47 -5.51 -13.96 -28.10
N ASP A 48 -4.83 -14.72 -28.96
CA ASP A 48 -3.56 -15.39 -28.62
C ASP A 48 -2.50 -14.39 -28.17
N ARG A 49 -2.38 -13.27 -28.90
CA ARG A 49 -1.47 -12.17 -28.52
C ARG A 49 -1.79 -11.58 -27.15
N ARG A 50 -3.07 -11.40 -26.81
CA ARG A 50 -3.49 -10.88 -25.49
C ARG A 50 -3.22 -11.88 -24.37
N LEU A 51 -3.46 -13.16 -24.61
CA LEU A 51 -3.11 -14.23 -23.68
C LEU A 51 -1.59 -14.30 -23.48
N ALA A 52 -0.79 -14.16 -24.54
CA ALA A 52 0.67 -14.10 -24.44
C ALA A 52 1.15 -12.89 -23.62
N GLN A 53 0.50 -11.73 -23.76
CA GLN A 53 0.80 -10.53 -22.97
C GLN A 53 0.46 -10.67 -21.47
N LEU A 54 -0.63 -11.36 -21.12
CA LEU A 54 -1.03 -11.56 -19.72
C LEU A 54 -0.24 -12.66 -19.01
N ARG A 55 0.21 -13.68 -19.74
CA ARG A 55 0.84 -14.88 -19.19
C ARG A 55 1.98 -14.60 -18.20
N PRO A 56 2.92 -13.66 -18.45
CA PRO A 56 3.99 -13.37 -17.50
C PRO A 56 3.47 -12.80 -16.17
N PHE A 57 2.34 -12.09 -16.19
CA PHE A 57 1.83 -11.37 -15.03
C PHE A 57 0.97 -12.26 -14.13
N GLU A 58 0.05 -13.06 -14.68
CA GLU A 58 -1.00 -13.76 -13.90
C GLU A 58 -0.52 -14.72 -12.81
N ARG A 59 0.77 -15.06 -12.79
CA ARG A 59 1.38 -15.85 -11.70
C ARG A 59 1.57 -15.07 -10.40
N TYR A 60 1.70 -13.75 -10.48
CA TYR A 60 2.05 -12.92 -9.33
C TYR A 60 0.84 -12.32 -8.61
N TRP A 61 -0.38 -12.67 -9.03
CA TRP A 61 -1.64 -12.27 -8.39
C TRP A 61 -2.44 -13.51 -8.03
N ALA A 62 -3.14 -13.46 -6.90
CA ALA A 62 -3.99 -14.57 -6.48
C ALA A 62 -5.26 -14.68 -7.34
N PHE A 63 -5.82 -13.55 -7.79
CA PHE A 63 -7.03 -13.51 -8.62
C PHE A 63 -6.78 -12.94 -10.03
N PRO A 64 -7.27 -13.59 -11.10
CA PRO A 64 -7.85 -14.94 -11.12
C PRO A 64 -6.81 -16.03 -10.87
N GLY A 65 -5.52 -15.66 -10.95
CA GLY A 65 -4.39 -16.53 -10.70
C GLY A 65 -4.05 -17.42 -11.90
N ILE A 66 -2.83 -17.97 -11.86
CA ILE A 66 -2.27 -18.76 -12.96
C ILE A 66 -3.06 -20.02 -13.30
N GLN A 67 -3.72 -20.61 -12.31
CA GLN A 67 -4.47 -21.86 -12.46
C GLN A 67 -5.72 -21.63 -13.31
N VAL A 68 -6.50 -20.57 -13.02
CA VAL A 68 -7.66 -20.16 -13.81
C VAL A 68 -7.20 -19.68 -15.19
N PHE A 69 -6.13 -18.88 -15.25
CA PHE A 69 -5.58 -18.41 -16.52
C PHE A 69 -5.17 -19.57 -17.44
N SER A 70 -4.53 -20.61 -16.89
CA SER A 70 -4.16 -21.82 -17.65
C SER A 70 -5.37 -22.57 -18.20
N GLN A 71 -6.52 -22.51 -17.51
CA GLN A 71 -7.77 -23.06 -18.01
C GLN A 71 -8.34 -22.23 -19.16
N LEU A 72 -8.26 -20.90 -19.12
CA LEU A 72 -8.64 -20.05 -20.25
C LEU A 72 -7.81 -20.36 -21.49
N VAL A 73 -6.50 -20.53 -21.33
CA VAL A 73 -5.60 -20.93 -22.43
C VAL A 73 -6.00 -22.29 -23.00
N ARG A 74 -6.39 -23.25 -22.15
CA ARG A 74 -6.93 -24.55 -22.61
C ARG A 74 -8.24 -24.40 -23.37
N LEU A 75 -9.20 -23.64 -22.85
CA LEU A 75 -10.49 -23.37 -23.53
C LEU A 75 -10.28 -22.72 -24.90
N PHE A 76 -9.35 -21.77 -24.99
CA PHE A 76 -8.95 -21.15 -26.25
C PHE A 76 -8.38 -22.18 -27.23
N ALA A 77 -7.45 -23.02 -26.78
CA ALA A 77 -6.83 -24.05 -27.62
C ALA A 77 -7.81 -25.13 -28.09
N THR A 78 -8.83 -25.47 -27.30
CA THR A 78 -9.86 -26.46 -27.66
C THR A 78 -11.03 -25.86 -28.47
N GLY A 79 -10.99 -24.57 -28.80
CA GLY A 79 -12.06 -23.91 -29.56
C GLY A 79 -13.33 -23.60 -28.76
N GLY A 80 -13.27 -23.64 -27.43
CA GLY A 80 -14.39 -23.34 -26.53
C GLY A 80 -14.65 -21.83 -26.38
N TYR A 81 -14.83 -21.11 -27.50
CA TYR A 81 -14.81 -19.65 -27.54
C TYR A 81 -15.96 -18.97 -26.78
N ASP A 82 -17.15 -19.59 -26.74
CA ASP A 82 -18.30 -19.06 -25.98
C ASP A 82 -18.02 -19.08 -24.47
N THR A 83 -17.65 -20.25 -23.94
CA THR A 83 -17.27 -20.42 -22.53
C THR A 83 -16.10 -19.51 -22.17
N LEU A 84 -15.07 -19.43 -23.02
CA LEU A 84 -13.94 -18.51 -22.84
C LEU A 84 -14.40 -17.06 -22.69
N GLY A 85 -15.25 -16.57 -23.59
CA GLY A 85 -15.76 -15.20 -23.55
C GLY A 85 -16.56 -14.92 -22.28
N ARG A 86 -17.44 -15.85 -21.86
CA ARG A 86 -18.21 -15.73 -20.61
C ARG A 86 -17.30 -15.70 -19.38
N THR A 87 -16.31 -16.58 -19.29
CA THR A 87 -15.38 -16.60 -18.15
C THR A 87 -14.49 -15.37 -18.11
N VAL A 88 -13.97 -14.90 -19.25
CA VAL A 88 -13.17 -13.66 -19.32
C VAL A 88 -14.01 -12.44 -18.88
N ALA A 89 -15.26 -12.34 -19.31
CA ALA A 89 -16.16 -11.26 -18.88
C ALA A 89 -16.43 -11.30 -17.36
N LYS A 90 -16.64 -12.49 -16.78
CA LYS A 90 -16.77 -12.65 -15.31
C LYS A 90 -15.52 -12.17 -14.57
N ILE A 91 -14.33 -12.57 -15.04
CA ILE A 91 -13.05 -12.16 -14.45
C ILE A 91 -12.85 -10.65 -14.57
N ASN A 92 -13.05 -10.08 -15.76
CA ASN A 92 -12.85 -8.66 -15.98
C ASN A 92 -13.81 -7.83 -15.13
N ARG A 93 -15.09 -8.23 -15.06
CA ARG A 93 -16.07 -7.60 -14.15
C ARG A 93 -15.58 -7.62 -12.71
N ALA A 94 -15.12 -8.77 -12.21
CA ALA A 94 -14.62 -8.88 -10.84
C ALA A 94 -13.36 -8.05 -10.59
N LEU A 95 -12.45 -7.92 -11.58
CA LEU A 95 -11.27 -7.06 -11.50
C LEU A 95 -11.65 -5.57 -11.43
N VAL A 96 -12.61 -5.14 -12.25
CA VAL A 96 -13.09 -3.74 -12.31
C VAL A 96 -13.88 -3.37 -11.06
N THR A 97 -14.75 -4.25 -10.57
CA THR A 97 -15.56 -4.00 -9.36
C THR A 97 -14.86 -4.39 -8.06
N GLU A 98 -13.65 -4.94 -8.14
CA GLU A 98 -12.91 -5.54 -7.03
C GLU A 98 -13.68 -6.58 -6.20
N SER A 99 -14.73 -7.20 -6.77
CA SER A 99 -15.62 -8.10 -6.01
C SER A 99 -14.93 -9.39 -5.57
N TYR A 100 -13.79 -9.75 -6.19
CA TYR A 100 -12.94 -10.87 -5.76
C TYR A 100 -12.40 -10.73 -4.34
N ARG A 101 -12.31 -9.49 -3.83
CA ARG A 101 -11.82 -9.21 -2.47
C ARG A 101 -12.79 -9.65 -1.37
N GLY A 102 -14.07 -9.86 -1.70
CA GLY A 102 -15.11 -10.23 -0.72
C GLY A 102 -15.05 -11.68 -0.20
N GLY A 103 -14.13 -12.51 -0.69
CA GLY A 103 -13.91 -13.89 -0.24
C GLY A 103 -15.00 -14.91 -0.60
N ALA A 104 -16.10 -14.48 -1.21
CA ALA A 104 -17.21 -15.32 -1.67
C ALA A 104 -17.17 -15.63 -3.17
N VAL A 105 -16.05 -15.36 -3.86
CA VAL A 105 -15.98 -15.64 -5.30
C VAL A 105 -15.80 -17.13 -5.50
N ALA A 106 -16.92 -17.80 -5.79
CA ALA A 106 -16.96 -19.07 -6.50
C ALA A 106 -15.97 -19.02 -7.66
N SER A 107 -15.34 -20.15 -7.98
CA SER A 107 -14.36 -20.18 -9.07
C SER A 107 -14.99 -19.52 -10.30
N PRO A 108 -14.29 -18.63 -11.03
CA PRO A 108 -14.84 -18.02 -12.24
C PRO A 108 -15.31 -19.05 -13.29
N LEU A 109 -14.91 -20.30 -13.09
CA LEU A 109 -15.18 -21.49 -13.89
C LEU A 109 -16.40 -22.29 -13.41
N ASP A 110 -16.93 -22.00 -12.21
CA ASP A 110 -18.15 -22.63 -11.71
C ASP A 110 -19.36 -22.06 -12.49
N ASP A 111 -20.26 -22.95 -12.91
CA ASP A 111 -21.52 -22.56 -13.54
C ASP A 111 -22.43 -21.86 -12.51
N GLU A 112 -23.25 -20.92 -12.96
CA GLU A 112 -24.11 -20.10 -12.07
C GLU A 112 -25.08 -20.91 -11.21
N SER A 113 -25.22 -22.23 -11.45
CA SER A 113 -26.03 -23.15 -10.65
C SER A 113 -25.43 -23.53 -9.30
N GLU A 114 -24.14 -23.26 -9.04
CA GLU A 114 -23.45 -23.61 -7.78
C GLU A 114 -22.84 -22.40 -7.06
N ALA A 115 -23.21 -21.17 -7.42
CA ALA A 115 -23.01 -20.08 -6.48
C ALA A 115 -23.82 -20.43 -5.22
N PRO A 116 -23.22 -20.50 -4.02
CA PRO A 116 -24.03 -20.49 -2.82
C PRO A 116 -24.85 -19.21 -2.93
N SER A 117 -26.18 -19.35 -3.02
CA SER A 117 -27.10 -18.25 -2.85
C SER A 117 -26.54 -17.41 -1.71
N ALA A 118 -26.21 -16.14 -1.97
CA ALA A 118 -25.77 -15.23 -0.93
C ALA A 118 -26.76 -15.40 0.24
N GLY A 119 -26.30 -16.11 1.27
CA GLY A 119 -27.13 -16.60 2.36
C GLY A 119 -27.41 -15.42 3.26
N GLY A 120 -28.36 -14.60 2.85
CA GLY A 120 -28.72 -13.36 3.51
C GLY A 120 -29.48 -12.49 2.52
N VAL A 121 -30.80 -12.41 2.68
CA VAL A 121 -31.58 -11.30 2.13
C VAL A 121 -30.89 -10.03 2.61
N ALA A 122 -30.42 -9.19 1.69
CA ALA A 122 -29.82 -7.91 2.03
C ALA A 122 -30.77 -7.19 2.99
N THR A 123 -30.33 -7.01 4.23
CA THR A 123 -31.14 -6.36 5.25
C THR A 123 -31.25 -4.87 4.88
N ALA A 124 -32.27 -4.19 5.40
CA ALA A 124 -32.39 -2.74 5.23
C ALA A 124 -31.14 -1.99 5.73
N GLU A 125 -30.36 -2.59 6.64
CA GLU A 125 -29.07 -2.08 7.13
C GLU A 125 -27.93 -2.25 6.09
N ASP A 126 -27.91 -3.35 5.33
CA ASP A 126 -26.91 -3.58 4.27
C ASP A 126 -27.05 -2.58 3.10
N LEU A 127 -28.29 -2.19 2.79
CA LEU A 127 -28.61 -1.18 1.77
C LEU A 127 -28.32 0.25 2.24
N ALA A 128 -28.42 0.51 3.55
CA ALA A 128 -28.11 1.82 4.13
C ALA A 128 -26.59 2.06 4.24
N HIS A 129 -25.80 1.00 4.40
CA HIS A 129 -24.34 1.06 4.58
C HIS A 129 -23.60 0.03 3.72
N PRO A 130 -23.52 0.22 2.39
CA PRO A 130 -22.93 -0.75 1.45
C PRO A 130 -21.44 -1.08 1.71
N HIS A 131 -20.74 -0.28 2.52
CA HIS A 131 -19.34 -0.47 2.88
C HIS A 131 -19.11 -1.20 4.21
N ARG A 132 -20.15 -1.55 4.99
CA ARG A 132 -19.98 -2.24 6.29
C ARG A 132 -19.63 -3.74 6.15
N SER A 133 -19.84 -4.35 4.98
CA SER A 133 -19.86 -5.82 4.81
C SER A 133 -18.58 -6.43 4.18
N ALA A 134 -17.65 -5.64 3.65
CA ALA A 134 -16.43 -6.18 3.04
C ALA A 134 -15.25 -6.17 4.03
N ARG A 135 -14.91 -7.34 4.58
CA ARG A 135 -13.64 -7.53 5.32
C ARG A 135 -12.47 -7.13 4.41
N PRO A 136 -11.45 -6.40 4.91
CA PRO A 136 -10.32 -6.01 4.07
C PRO A 136 -9.57 -7.24 3.56
N TYR A 137 -9.08 -7.13 2.32
CA TYR A 137 -8.41 -8.22 1.61
C TYR A 137 -6.91 -7.97 1.48
N PHE A 138 -6.10 -9.03 1.59
CA PHE A 138 -4.69 -9.00 1.22
C PHE A 138 -4.23 -10.29 0.53
N GLU A 139 -3.00 -10.31 0.03
CA GLU A 139 -2.38 -11.51 -0.54
C GLU A 139 -1.14 -11.90 0.28
N LEU A 140 -0.95 -13.21 0.44
CA LEU A 140 0.19 -13.81 1.12
C LEU A 140 1.06 -14.51 0.08
N LEU A 141 2.31 -14.05 -0.05
CA LEU A 141 3.30 -14.66 -0.92
C LEU A 141 3.90 -15.88 -0.22
N LEU A 142 3.92 -17.03 -0.89
CA LEU A 142 4.62 -18.23 -0.45
C LEU A 142 5.77 -18.52 -1.41
N VAL A 143 6.99 -18.57 -0.87
CA VAL A 143 8.21 -18.89 -1.64
C VAL A 143 8.59 -20.34 -1.37
N ALA A 144 8.15 -21.23 -2.26
CA ALA A 144 8.35 -22.67 -2.16
C ALA A 144 8.25 -23.35 -3.53
N ILE A 145 9.12 -24.34 -3.77
CA ILE A 145 8.96 -25.24 -4.93
C ILE A 145 7.81 -26.22 -4.63
N MET A 146 6.72 -26.07 -5.35
CA MET A 146 5.54 -26.92 -5.23
C MET A 146 5.02 -27.37 -6.60
N THR A 147 4.40 -28.54 -6.65
CA THR A 147 3.59 -28.98 -7.79
C THR A 147 2.21 -28.30 -7.74
N GLU A 148 1.52 -28.21 -8.88
CA GLU A 148 0.16 -27.64 -8.94
C GLU A 148 -0.85 -28.38 -8.03
N ALA A 149 -0.64 -29.68 -7.78
CA ALA A 149 -1.47 -30.45 -6.86
C ALA A 149 -1.22 -30.05 -5.40
N GLN A 150 0.05 -29.89 -5.01
CA GLN A 150 0.42 -29.45 -3.66
C GLN A 150 -0.04 -28.01 -3.41
N GLU A 151 0.13 -27.12 -4.38
CA GLU A 151 -0.34 -25.73 -4.29
C GLU A 151 -1.85 -25.67 -4.05
N ARG A 152 -2.65 -26.41 -4.85
CA ARG A 152 -4.11 -26.49 -4.67
C ARG A 152 -4.51 -27.07 -3.31
N ALA A 153 -3.81 -28.12 -2.85
CA ALA A 153 -4.08 -28.70 -1.54
C ALA A 153 -3.82 -27.69 -0.41
N LEU A 154 -2.69 -26.97 -0.45
CA LEU A 154 -2.35 -25.95 0.53
C LEU A 154 -3.32 -24.76 0.51
N VAL A 155 -3.71 -24.29 -0.67
CA VAL A 155 -4.71 -23.21 -0.80
C VAL A 155 -6.03 -23.63 -0.16
N ASN A 156 -6.49 -24.85 -0.42
CA ASN A 156 -7.74 -25.36 0.17
C ASN A 156 -7.63 -25.54 1.69
N GLU A 157 -6.49 -26.03 2.18
CA GLU A 157 -6.22 -26.17 3.62
C GLU A 157 -6.23 -24.81 4.33
N MET A 158 -5.50 -23.83 3.79
CA MET A 158 -5.44 -22.46 4.32
C MET A 158 -6.80 -21.75 4.26
N ARG A 159 -7.60 -22.01 3.22
CA ARG A 159 -8.99 -21.54 3.14
C ARG A 159 -9.87 -22.18 4.21
N GLY A 160 -9.64 -23.45 4.52
CA GLY A 160 -10.38 -24.20 5.54
C GLY A 160 -10.20 -23.66 6.97
N TRP A 161 -9.09 -22.96 7.25
CA TRP A 161 -8.88 -22.31 8.55
C TRP A 161 -9.63 -21.00 8.74
N ARG A 162 -10.09 -20.37 7.66
CA ARG A 162 -10.75 -19.05 7.72
C ARG A 162 -12.06 -19.13 8.49
N ARG A 163 -12.27 -18.15 9.36
CA ARG A 163 -13.45 -18.02 10.21
C ARG A 163 -14.30 -16.82 9.77
N PRO A 164 -15.61 -16.82 10.07
CA PRO A 164 -16.44 -15.64 9.87
C PRO A 164 -15.93 -14.41 10.64
N ASP A 165 -15.38 -14.64 11.84
CA ASP A 165 -14.89 -13.59 12.74
C ASP A 165 -13.48 -13.09 12.42
N ASP A 166 -12.81 -13.65 11.42
CA ASP A 166 -11.49 -13.16 11.01
C ASP A 166 -11.60 -11.72 10.52
N ALA A 167 -10.71 -10.86 11.02
CA ALA A 167 -10.71 -9.44 10.68
C ALA A 167 -10.37 -9.16 9.21
N PHE A 168 -9.74 -10.11 8.51
CA PHE A 168 -9.26 -9.97 7.15
C PHE A 168 -9.52 -11.23 6.33
N ILE A 169 -9.57 -11.06 5.01
CA ILE A 169 -9.57 -12.14 4.04
C ILE A 169 -8.22 -12.11 3.33
N TYR A 170 -7.61 -13.27 3.07
CA TYR A 170 -6.38 -13.32 2.28
C TYR A 170 -6.38 -14.44 1.28
N GLU A 171 -5.70 -14.28 0.15
CA GLU A 171 -5.43 -15.36 -0.79
C GLU A 171 -3.93 -15.62 -0.95
N LEU A 172 -3.55 -16.81 -1.42
CA LEU A 172 -2.15 -17.19 -1.58
C LEU A 172 -1.65 -16.89 -2.99
N VAL A 173 -0.42 -16.42 -3.08
CA VAL A 173 0.38 -16.35 -4.32
C VAL A 173 1.60 -17.22 -4.12
N VAL A 174 1.83 -18.21 -4.99
CA VAL A 174 2.94 -19.17 -4.83
C VAL A 174 3.97 -19.00 -5.94
N VAL A 175 5.23 -18.82 -5.53
CA VAL A 175 6.38 -18.69 -6.42
C VAL A 175 7.48 -19.68 -6.04
N GLY A 176 8.24 -20.16 -7.05
CA GLY A 176 9.20 -21.25 -6.85
C GLY A 176 10.64 -20.78 -6.66
N SER A 177 10.91 -19.49 -6.85
CA SER A 177 12.26 -18.94 -6.85
C SER A 177 12.38 -17.56 -6.20
N GLY A 178 13.60 -17.19 -5.83
CA GLY A 178 13.92 -15.88 -5.25
C GLY A 178 13.65 -14.75 -6.23
N ASP A 179 14.03 -14.91 -7.51
CA ASP A 179 13.74 -13.94 -8.57
C ASP A 179 12.24 -13.64 -8.67
N GLU A 180 11.43 -14.71 -8.71
CA GLU A 180 9.98 -14.59 -8.80
C GLU A 180 9.38 -13.95 -7.55
N ALA A 181 9.97 -14.17 -6.37
CA ALA A 181 9.52 -13.55 -5.13
C ALA A 181 9.79 -12.03 -5.12
N VAL A 182 10.96 -11.59 -5.57
CA VAL A 182 11.28 -10.16 -5.72
C VAL A 182 10.37 -9.51 -6.76
N VAL A 183 10.16 -10.18 -7.90
CA VAL A 183 9.23 -9.71 -8.94
C VAL A 183 7.81 -9.60 -8.39
N ALA A 184 7.33 -10.61 -7.64
CA ALA A 184 6.02 -10.59 -7.01
C ALA A 184 5.87 -9.39 -6.04
N ALA A 185 6.86 -9.19 -5.17
CA ALA A 185 6.86 -8.09 -4.20
C ALA A 185 6.82 -6.71 -4.88
N ARG A 186 7.53 -6.53 -6.00
CA ARG A 186 7.56 -5.26 -6.76
C ARG A 186 6.30 -5.02 -7.59
N LEU A 187 5.66 -6.08 -8.09
CA LEU A 187 4.50 -5.99 -8.98
C LEU A 187 3.16 -5.95 -8.23
N ASN A 188 3.00 -6.79 -7.23
CA ASN A 188 1.71 -7.04 -6.60
C ASN A 188 1.56 -6.23 -5.31
N THR A 189 0.84 -5.12 -5.40
CA THR A 189 0.56 -4.23 -4.28
C THR A 189 -0.35 -4.82 -3.22
N ASN A 190 -1.12 -5.88 -3.54
CA ASN A 190 -1.98 -6.58 -2.58
C ASN A 190 -1.17 -7.43 -1.59
N LEU A 191 0.10 -7.71 -1.87
CA LEU A 191 0.95 -8.48 -0.96
C LEU A 191 1.18 -7.70 0.34
N GLN A 192 0.84 -8.35 1.46
CA GLN A 192 0.97 -7.80 2.81
C GLN A 192 1.75 -8.73 3.75
N ALA A 193 1.96 -9.98 3.35
CA ALA A 193 2.74 -10.97 4.07
C ALA A 193 3.52 -11.86 3.09
N CYS A 194 4.69 -12.34 3.51
CA CYS A 194 5.49 -13.29 2.75
C CYS A 194 6.02 -14.40 3.66
N LEU A 195 5.76 -15.65 3.29
CA LEU A 195 6.28 -16.84 3.93
C LEU A 195 7.37 -17.46 3.06
N ILE A 196 8.60 -17.42 3.57
CA ILE A 196 9.77 -18.02 2.92
C ILE A 196 9.98 -19.41 3.52
N THR A 197 10.09 -20.42 2.66
CA THR A 197 10.45 -21.78 3.07
C THR A 197 11.92 -22.05 2.75
N ARG A 198 12.52 -23.08 3.35
CA ARG A 198 13.89 -23.51 3.02
C ARG A 198 14.05 -23.99 1.56
N ARG A 199 12.96 -24.44 0.93
CA ARG A 199 12.99 -25.13 -0.37
C ARG A 199 12.53 -24.23 -1.51
N PHE A 200 13.37 -23.29 -1.91
CA PHE A 200 13.18 -22.50 -3.13
C PHE A 200 14.44 -22.47 -4.01
N SER A 201 14.24 -22.27 -5.32
CA SER A 201 15.34 -22.09 -6.27
C SER A 201 15.87 -20.66 -6.21
N HIS A 202 17.17 -20.44 -6.44
CA HIS A 202 17.68 -19.08 -6.61
C HIS A 202 17.13 -18.49 -7.93
N LEU A 203 17.34 -19.19 -9.05
CA LEU A 203 16.86 -18.79 -10.37
C LEU A 203 15.45 -19.29 -10.69
N SER A 204 14.71 -18.46 -11.42
CA SER A 204 13.47 -18.87 -12.08
C SER A 204 13.74 -19.89 -13.18
N ARG A 205 12.89 -20.91 -13.28
CA ARG A 205 12.87 -21.85 -14.42
C ARG A 205 12.12 -21.29 -15.63
N ARG A 206 11.59 -20.07 -15.53
CA ARG A 206 10.72 -19.45 -16.52
C ARG A 206 11.42 -18.25 -17.15
N ASP A 207 10.99 -17.94 -18.36
CA ASP A 207 11.44 -16.73 -19.03
C ASP A 207 10.85 -15.50 -18.33
N LEU A 208 11.74 -14.68 -17.74
CA LEU A 208 11.40 -13.41 -17.08
C LEU A 208 11.70 -12.20 -17.97
N SER A 209 12.03 -12.37 -19.25
CA SER A 209 12.43 -11.28 -20.14
C SER A 209 11.38 -10.17 -20.24
N ALA A 210 10.09 -10.54 -20.25
CA ALA A 210 8.98 -9.59 -20.25
C ALA A 210 8.87 -8.75 -18.95
N LEU A 211 9.55 -9.18 -17.88
CA LEU A 211 9.55 -8.59 -16.55
C LEU A 211 10.95 -8.13 -16.12
N ALA A 212 11.90 -8.04 -17.06
CA ALA A 212 13.27 -7.65 -16.79
C ALA A 212 13.42 -6.36 -15.94
N PRO A 213 12.57 -5.31 -16.09
CA PRO A 213 12.64 -4.12 -15.23
C PRO A 213 12.36 -4.39 -13.73
N PHE A 214 11.69 -5.49 -13.42
CA PHE A 214 11.33 -5.88 -12.05
C PHE A 214 12.30 -6.92 -11.46
N VAL A 215 13.12 -7.55 -12.30
CA VAL A 215 14.15 -8.50 -11.86
C VAL A 215 15.31 -7.73 -11.22
N ASP A 216 15.86 -8.27 -10.14
CA ASP A 216 17.06 -7.75 -9.51
C ASP A 216 18.24 -8.71 -9.74
N ALA A 217 19.07 -8.37 -10.73
CA ALA A 217 20.20 -9.22 -11.09
C ALA A 217 21.20 -9.40 -9.94
N HIS A 218 21.34 -8.40 -9.07
CA HIS A 218 22.25 -8.49 -7.93
C HIS A 218 21.74 -9.52 -6.91
N VAL A 219 20.44 -9.50 -6.62
CA VAL A 219 19.82 -10.51 -5.73
C VAL A 219 19.90 -11.90 -6.34
N SER A 220 19.69 -12.03 -7.67
CA SER A 220 19.80 -13.32 -8.37
C SER A 220 21.20 -13.93 -8.24
N GLU A 221 22.25 -13.12 -8.42
CA GLU A 221 23.64 -13.52 -8.27
C GLU A 221 23.97 -13.88 -6.81
N ASP A 222 23.60 -13.02 -5.86
CA ASP A 222 23.82 -13.25 -4.43
C ASP A 222 23.18 -14.57 -3.95
N LEU A 223 21.98 -14.90 -4.43
CA LEU A 223 21.31 -16.14 -4.06
C LEU A 223 22.02 -17.40 -4.58
N ALA A 224 22.79 -17.33 -5.67
CA ALA A 224 23.37 -18.52 -6.30
C ALA A 224 24.38 -19.23 -5.39
N ASP A 225 25.25 -18.46 -4.73
CA ASP A 225 26.46 -18.95 -4.05
C ASP A 225 26.25 -19.30 -2.56
N HIS A 226 25.02 -19.18 -2.05
CA HIS A 226 24.73 -19.26 -0.62
C HIS A 226 23.93 -20.52 -0.22
N SER A 227 24.04 -20.90 1.07
CA SER A 227 23.25 -21.99 1.64
C SER A 227 21.75 -21.66 1.61
N PRO A 228 20.83 -22.64 1.70
CA PRO A 228 19.39 -22.37 1.75
C PRO A 228 18.96 -21.42 2.88
N GLU A 229 19.64 -21.44 4.02
CA GLU A 229 19.40 -20.53 5.15
C GLU A 229 19.83 -19.10 4.81
N ASP A 230 21.05 -18.95 4.28
CA ASP A 230 21.60 -17.64 3.88
C ASP A 230 20.79 -17.04 2.72
N ARG A 231 20.26 -17.88 1.82
CA ARG A 231 19.33 -17.46 0.75
C ARG A 231 18.05 -16.84 1.30
N ALA A 232 17.48 -17.41 2.37
CA ALA A 232 16.27 -16.85 2.97
C ALA A 232 16.52 -15.45 3.56
N GLU A 233 17.69 -15.23 4.14
CA GLU A 233 18.12 -13.93 4.65
C GLU A 233 18.31 -12.90 3.54
N ILE A 234 19.03 -13.28 2.47
CA ILE A 234 19.25 -12.43 1.30
C ILE A 234 17.91 -12.02 0.69
N LEU A 235 17.00 -12.97 0.49
CA LEU A 235 15.68 -12.69 -0.04
C LEU A 235 14.85 -11.80 0.90
N ALA A 236 14.91 -12.05 2.21
CA ALA A 236 14.19 -11.24 3.18
C ALA A 236 14.69 -9.79 3.18
N ARG A 237 16.01 -9.57 3.11
CA ARG A 237 16.61 -8.24 2.96
C ARG A 237 16.14 -7.55 1.67
N ALA A 238 16.22 -8.25 0.53
CA ALA A 238 15.79 -7.70 -0.76
C ALA A 238 14.30 -7.30 -0.77
N ILE A 239 13.43 -8.14 -0.19
CA ILE A 239 12.00 -7.81 -0.06
C ILE A 239 11.83 -6.61 0.89
N THR A 240 12.50 -6.59 2.04
CA THR A 240 12.41 -5.49 3.02
C THR A 240 12.86 -4.16 2.45
N GLU A 241 13.94 -4.14 1.65
CA GLU A 241 14.45 -2.93 0.99
C GLU A 241 13.46 -2.39 -0.04
N SER A 242 12.76 -3.28 -0.76
CA SER A 242 11.78 -2.89 -1.77
C SER A 242 10.39 -2.56 -1.20
N ARG A 243 9.99 -3.26 -0.14
CA ARG A 243 8.63 -3.31 0.42
C ARG A 243 8.71 -3.57 1.94
N PRO A 244 9.18 -2.60 2.75
CA PRO A 244 9.38 -2.76 4.19
C PRO A 244 8.08 -3.01 4.96
N GLU A 245 6.93 -2.77 4.35
CA GLU A 245 5.61 -3.01 4.93
C GLU A 245 5.13 -4.48 4.85
N ILE A 246 5.79 -5.35 4.08
CA ILE A 246 5.41 -6.77 3.98
C ILE A 246 5.96 -7.51 5.22
N ASP A 247 5.07 -8.12 6.01
CA ASP A 247 5.51 -8.95 7.14
C ASP A 247 6.15 -10.24 6.61
N LEU A 248 7.39 -10.51 7.03
CA LEU A 248 8.15 -11.69 6.60
C LEU A 248 8.11 -12.79 7.65
N TYR A 249 7.90 -14.02 7.18
CA TYR A 249 7.85 -15.24 7.99
C TYR A 249 8.78 -16.30 7.39
N LEU A 250 9.37 -17.14 8.24
CA LEU A 250 10.27 -18.21 7.82
C LEU A 250 9.75 -19.57 8.30
N THR A 251 9.80 -20.60 7.45
CA THR A 251 9.68 -22.00 7.91
C THR A 251 11.06 -22.65 7.91
N ALA A 252 11.56 -23.02 9.09
CA ALA A 252 12.90 -23.56 9.28
C ALA A 252 12.87 -25.02 9.79
N GLU A 253 13.63 -25.91 9.14
CA GLU A 253 13.73 -27.35 9.50
C GLU A 253 14.77 -27.63 10.62
N LEU A 254 15.55 -26.63 11.03
CA LEU A 254 16.64 -26.74 12.03
C LEU A 254 16.30 -26.02 13.35
N ALA A 255 17.07 -26.31 14.40
CA ALA A 255 16.89 -25.72 15.74
C ALA A 255 16.90 -24.19 15.68
N VAL A 256 15.80 -23.58 16.16
CA VAL A 256 15.54 -22.13 16.03
C VAL A 256 16.55 -21.30 16.82
N GLU A 257 17.23 -21.85 17.82
CA GLU A 257 18.20 -21.07 18.62
C GLU A 257 19.36 -20.51 17.77
N ASP A 258 19.89 -21.30 16.83
CA ASP A 258 21.00 -20.87 15.96
C ASP A 258 20.53 -19.93 14.84
N VAL A 259 19.27 -20.10 14.40
CA VAL A 259 18.66 -19.37 13.28
C VAL A 259 18.08 -18.03 13.75
N ALA A 260 17.41 -17.98 14.90
CA ALA A 260 16.77 -16.77 15.42
C ALA A 260 17.77 -15.70 15.88
N ALA A 261 18.94 -16.10 16.39
CA ALA A 261 20.01 -15.17 16.75
C ALA A 261 20.59 -14.42 15.54
N ARG A 262 20.54 -15.03 14.34
CA ARG A 262 21.08 -14.45 13.09
C ARG A 262 20.01 -13.83 12.20
N LEU A 263 18.87 -14.50 12.03
CA LEU A 263 17.80 -14.11 11.09
C LEU A 263 16.69 -13.23 11.71
N GLY A 264 16.66 -13.05 13.03
CA GLY A 264 15.55 -12.39 13.73
C GLY A 264 15.32 -10.91 13.39
N GLN A 265 16.22 -10.25 12.64
CA GLN A 265 16.05 -8.84 12.28
C GLN A 265 14.98 -8.62 11.20
N HIS A 266 14.82 -9.55 10.26
CA HIS A 266 13.93 -9.40 9.12
C HIS A 266 12.62 -10.17 9.28
N PHE A 267 12.64 -11.29 9.99
CA PHE A 267 11.48 -12.16 10.16
C PHE A 267 10.71 -11.83 11.43
N ARG A 268 9.39 -11.65 11.29
CA ARG A 268 8.48 -11.45 12.42
C ARG A 268 8.32 -12.70 13.26
N ARG A 269 8.29 -13.88 12.62
CA ARG A 269 8.17 -15.18 13.28
C ARG A 269 8.78 -16.28 12.43
N VAL A 270 9.34 -17.29 13.10
CA VAL A 270 9.86 -18.52 12.50
C VAL A 270 8.96 -19.68 12.92
N PHE A 271 8.58 -20.53 11.97
CA PHE A 271 7.75 -21.72 12.15
C PHE A 271 8.58 -22.99 11.98
N TYR A 272 8.21 -24.03 12.72
CA TYR A 272 8.66 -25.39 12.46
C TYR A 272 7.75 -26.07 11.42
N PRO A 273 8.26 -27.04 10.65
CA PRO A 273 7.45 -27.83 9.73
C PRO A 273 6.26 -28.54 10.40
N GLY A 274 6.34 -28.78 11.71
CA GLY A 274 5.29 -29.40 12.51
C GLY A 274 4.22 -28.45 13.05
N ASP A 275 4.43 -27.13 13.01
CA ASP A 275 3.50 -26.13 13.57
C ASP A 275 2.19 -26.02 12.76
N GLY A 276 2.17 -26.62 11.57
CA GLY A 276 0.99 -26.69 10.71
C GLY A 276 0.60 -25.35 10.08
N THR A 277 -0.39 -25.40 9.19
CA THR A 277 -0.87 -24.26 8.42
C THR A 277 -1.76 -23.31 9.24
N LEU A 278 -2.31 -23.77 10.37
CA LEU A 278 -3.11 -22.95 11.29
C LEU A 278 -2.29 -21.82 11.91
N ASP A 279 -1.08 -22.11 12.38
CA ASP A 279 -0.21 -21.10 12.99
C ASP A 279 0.23 -20.05 11.96
N MET A 280 0.43 -20.46 10.71
CA MET A 280 0.71 -19.55 9.59
C MET A 280 -0.49 -18.62 9.33
N HIS A 281 -1.70 -19.19 9.27
CA HIS A 281 -2.95 -18.44 9.12
C HIS A 281 -3.12 -17.38 10.22
N LEU A 282 -3.01 -17.78 11.49
CA LEU A 282 -3.18 -16.88 12.63
C LEU A 282 -2.11 -15.78 12.66
N SER A 283 -0.85 -16.14 12.41
CA SER A 283 0.26 -15.18 12.41
C SER A 283 0.14 -14.15 11.28
N ALA A 284 -0.28 -14.57 10.09
CA ALA A 284 -0.52 -13.67 8.97
C ALA A 284 -1.61 -12.63 9.29
N LEU A 285 -2.73 -13.09 9.87
CA LEU A 285 -3.81 -12.20 10.30
C LEU A 285 -3.35 -11.24 11.39
N GLU A 286 -2.64 -11.72 12.41
CA GLU A 286 -2.12 -10.89 13.50
C GLU A 286 -1.12 -9.83 12.99
N GLY A 287 -0.22 -10.22 12.08
CA GLY A 287 0.77 -9.32 11.50
C GLY A 287 0.14 -8.14 10.77
N VAL A 288 -0.79 -8.45 9.88
CA VAL A 288 -1.56 -7.45 9.13
C VAL A 288 -2.43 -6.61 10.07
N ALA A 289 -3.08 -7.23 11.07
CA ALA A 289 -3.88 -6.51 12.07
C ALA A 289 -3.07 -5.46 12.83
N ALA A 290 -1.84 -5.79 13.22
CA ALA A 290 -0.96 -4.88 13.95
C ALA A 290 -0.61 -3.63 13.13
N ARG A 291 -0.44 -3.77 11.80
CA ARG A 291 -0.17 -2.64 10.89
C ARG A 291 -1.44 -1.88 10.50
N TYR A 292 -2.57 -2.58 10.40
CA TYR A 292 -3.89 -1.98 10.12
C TYR A 292 -4.43 -1.18 11.32
N ARG A 293 -3.91 -1.43 12.52
CA ARG A 293 -4.34 -0.75 13.75
C ARG A 293 -4.18 0.77 13.65
N THR A 294 -5.27 1.49 13.93
CA THR A 294 -5.32 2.96 13.99
C THR A 294 -5.73 3.40 15.40
N PRO A 295 -4.79 3.60 16.34
CA PRO A 295 -5.13 3.77 17.76
C PRO A 295 -6.15 4.87 18.05
N PHE A 296 -5.93 6.07 17.50
CA PHE A 296 -6.83 7.21 17.72
C PHE A 296 -8.18 7.05 17.02
N PHE A 297 -8.20 6.65 15.74
CA PHE A 297 -9.45 6.46 15.00
C PHE A 297 -10.30 5.33 15.58
N SER A 298 -9.67 4.23 15.99
CA SER A 298 -10.36 3.10 16.64
C SER A 298 -10.97 3.53 17.97
N ALA A 299 -10.22 4.26 18.80
CA ALA A 299 -10.73 4.84 20.04
C ALA A 299 -11.88 5.83 19.79
N LEU A 300 -11.79 6.65 18.74
CA LEU A 300 -12.81 7.63 18.36
C LEU A 300 -14.11 6.94 17.95
N ARG A 301 -14.02 5.90 17.13
CA ARG A 301 -15.17 5.10 16.70
C ARG A 301 -15.82 4.35 17.87
N GLU A 302 -15.01 3.76 18.75
CA GLU A 302 -15.55 3.08 19.93
C GLU A 302 -16.26 4.09 20.85
N TYR A 303 -15.66 5.27 21.04
CA TYR A 303 -16.23 6.34 21.86
C TYR A 303 -17.52 6.91 21.25
N SER A 304 -17.56 7.16 19.94
CA SER A 304 -18.72 7.78 19.26
C SER A 304 -19.99 6.91 19.36
N HIS A 305 -19.84 5.59 19.50
CA HIS A 305 -20.95 4.67 19.68
C HIS A 305 -21.40 4.52 21.15
N ARG A 306 -20.72 5.13 22.12
CA ARG A 306 -21.13 5.07 23.53
C ARG A 306 -22.28 6.06 23.78
N PRO A 307 -23.39 5.62 24.40
CA PRO A 307 -24.50 6.51 24.72
C PRO A 307 -24.13 7.41 25.92
N THR A 308 -23.49 8.55 25.65
CA THR A 308 -23.10 9.52 26.68
C THR A 308 -23.99 10.76 26.68
N GLY A 309 -24.40 11.20 27.86
CA GLY A 309 -25.00 12.51 28.06
C GLY A 309 -23.93 13.60 27.94
N VAL A 310 -24.14 14.55 27.03
CA VAL A 310 -23.22 15.68 26.82
C VAL A 310 -23.71 16.84 27.67
N PHE A 311 -22.96 17.17 28.72
CA PHE A 311 -23.24 18.31 29.61
C PHE A 311 -22.11 19.36 29.61
N HIS A 312 -21.13 19.21 28.71
CA HIS A 312 -20.00 20.12 28.52
C HIS A 312 -20.07 20.73 27.11
N ALA A 313 -19.20 21.70 26.82
CA ALA A 313 -19.26 22.55 25.63
C ALA A 313 -18.91 21.80 24.33
N LEU A 314 -19.89 21.08 23.77
CA LEU A 314 -19.88 20.62 22.38
C LEU A 314 -20.86 21.46 21.56
N PRO A 315 -20.39 22.25 20.58
CA PRO A 315 -21.23 23.14 19.78
C PRO A 315 -22.49 22.51 19.18
N ILE A 316 -22.42 21.26 18.71
CA ILE A 316 -23.57 20.59 18.07
C ILE A 316 -24.09 19.39 18.88
N SER A 317 -23.51 19.13 20.06
CA SER A 317 -23.91 18.07 20.98
C SER A 317 -24.02 16.70 20.30
N GLN A 318 -22.99 16.32 19.54
CA GLN A 318 -22.95 15.10 18.73
C GLN A 318 -24.10 15.03 17.70
N GLY A 319 -24.39 16.16 17.05
CA GLY A 319 -25.42 16.29 16.01
C GLY A 319 -26.86 16.49 16.53
N LYS A 320 -27.11 16.38 17.85
CA LYS A 320 -28.46 16.54 18.43
C LYS A 320 -29.09 17.91 18.13
N SER A 321 -28.28 18.97 18.07
CA SER A 321 -28.73 20.33 17.72
C SER A 321 -29.10 20.47 16.23
N ILE A 322 -28.48 19.66 15.36
CA ILE A 322 -28.71 19.68 13.92
C ILE A 322 -29.98 18.92 13.58
N VAL A 323 -30.13 17.69 14.10
CA VAL A 323 -31.30 16.82 13.86
C VAL A 323 -32.62 17.48 14.26
N LYS A 324 -32.61 18.31 15.32
CA LYS A 324 -33.80 19.03 15.79
C LYS A 324 -34.03 20.38 15.11
N SER A 325 -33.11 20.84 14.28
CA SER A 325 -33.19 22.16 13.65
C SER A 325 -34.08 22.13 12.41
N HIS A 326 -34.98 23.11 12.30
CA HIS A 326 -35.80 23.30 11.08
C HIS A 326 -35.02 23.88 9.89
N TRP A 327 -33.79 24.35 10.10
CA TRP A 327 -33.02 25.10 9.08
C TRP A 327 -31.82 24.34 8.53
N ILE A 328 -31.26 23.41 9.30
CA ILE A 328 -29.97 22.77 8.97
C ILE A 328 -30.02 21.24 9.07
N ALA A 329 -31.23 20.65 9.12
CA ALA A 329 -31.38 19.19 9.18
C ALA A 329 -30.79 18.49 7.94
N ASP A 330 -30.81 19.17 6.79
CA ASP A 330 -30.21 18.73 5.52
C ASP A 330 -28.68 18.53 5.61
N MET A 331 -28.00 19.12 6.60
CA MET A 331 -26.59 18.82 6.87
C MET A 331 -26.37 17.36 7.27
N VAL A 332 -27.34 16.72 7.92
CA VAL A 332 -27.28 15.29 8.27
C VAL A 332 -27.40 14.43 7.03
N ASP A 333 -28.32 14.79 6.12
CA ASP A 333 -28.49 14.08 4.86
C ASP A 333 -27.24 14.19 3.97
N PHE A 334 -26.56 15.34 4.02
CA PHE A 334 -25.35 15.58 3.24
C PHE A 334 -24.09 14.93 3.84
N TYR A 335 -23.78 15.17 5.12
CA TYR A 335 -22.54 14.70 5.74
C TYR A 335 -22.63 13.33 6.40
N GLY A 336 -23.84 12.89 6.77
CA GLY A 336 -24.06 11.69 7.59
C GLY A 336 -23.85 11.93 9.08
N LEU A 337 -24.53 11.13 9.91
CA LEU A 337 -24.50 11.25 11.37
C LEU A 337 -23.15 10.89 12.01
N GLU A 338 -22.40 9.97 11.41
CA GLU A 338 -21.13 9.48 11.97
C GLU A 338 -20.10 10.61 12.13
N LEU A 339 -20.08 11.58 11.21
CA LEU A 339 -19.22 12.76 11.31
C LEU A 339 -19.52 13.57 12.57
N PHE A 340 -20.81 13.73 12.90
CA PHE A 340 -21.24 14.48 14.07
C PHE A 340 -21.06 13.69 15.36
N PHE A 341 -21.22 12.37 15.34
CA PHE A 341 -20.93 11.51 16.50
C PHE A 341 -19.45 11.48 16.87
N ALA A 342 -18.57 11.75 15.92
CA ALA A 342 -17.15 11.93 16.17
C ALA A 342 -16.79 13.25 16.88
N GLU A 343 -17.74 14.18 17.08
CA GLU A 343 -17.52 15.39 17.87
C GLU A 343 -17.16 15.04 19.32
N THR A 344 -15.99 15.50 19.76
CA THR A 344 -15.43 15.21 21.07
C THR A 344 -14.61 16.39 21.60
N SER A 345 -14.31 16.37 22.90
CA SER A 345 -13.45 17.35 23.57
C SER A 345 -12.53 16.64 24.56
N ALA A 346 -11.41 17.27 24.87
CA ALA A 346 -10.48 16.77 25.90
C ALA A 346 -11.14 16.66 27.29
N THR A 347 -12.24 17.38 27.53
CA THR A 347 -12.97 17.36 28.81
C THR A 347 -13.90 16.16 28.96
N CYS A 348 -14.21 15.43 27.88
CA CYS A 348 -15.17 14.32 27.93
C CYS A 348 -14.60 13.05 28.59
N GLY A 349 -13.28 12.99 28.80
CA GLY A 349 -12.57 11.78 29.20
C GLY A 349 -12.57 10.72 28.11
N GLY A 350 -11.54 9.87 28.08
CA GLY A 350 -11.51 8.68 27.23
C GLY A 350 -10.88 8.81 25.83
N LEU A 351 -10.64 10.02 25.31
CA LEU A 351 -10.09 10.23 23.96
C LEU A 351 -8.74 10.97 23.89
N ASP A 352 -8.14 11.28 25.04
CA ASP A 352 -6.85 11.99 25.18
C ASP A 352 -6.92 13.50 24.86
N SER A 353 -5.83 14.24 25.12
CA SER A 353 -5.69 15.67 24.80
C SER A 353 -4.66 15.85 23.69
N LEU A 354 -4.97 16.63 22.65
CA LEU A 354 -4.00 16.95 21.60
C LEU A 354 -2.80 17.77 22.13
N LEU A 355 -3.04 18.62 23.13
CA LEU A 355 -2.01 19.48 23.72
C LEU A 355 -1.12 18.72 24.70
N GLU A 356 -1.65 17.67 25.34
CA GLU A 356 -0.91 16.82 26.26
C GLU A 356 -1.28 15.34 26.01
N PRO A 357 -0.74 14.73 24.94
CA PRO A 357 -1.13 13.38 24.56
C PRO A 357 -0.49 12.34 25.49
N THR A 358 -1.33 11.48 26.07
CA THR A 358 -0.96 10.43 27.04
C THR A 358 -1.50 9.04 26.69
N GLY A 359 -2.51 8.95 25.82
CA GLY A 359 -3.22 7.73 25.44
C GLY A 359 -3.25 7.51 23.92
N PRO A 360 -4.42 7.27 23.29
CA PRO A 360 -4.51 6.92 21.87
C PRO A 360 -3.82 7.91 20.91
N LEU A 361 -3.80 9.22 21.22
CA LEU A 361 -3.06 10.21 20.41
C LEU A 361 -1.56 10.02 20.54
N ARG A 362 -1.06 9.74 21.76
CA ARG A 362 0.38 9.46 21.97
C ARG A 362 0.81 8.21 21.22
N ASP A 363 0.01 7.16 21.25
CA ASP A 363 0.29 5.93 20.52
C ASP A 363 0.27 6.16 19.00
N ALA A 364 -0.70 6.93 18.50
CA ALA A 364 -0.73 7.32 17.09
C ALA A 364 0.49 8.16 16.68
N GLN A 365 0.94 9.10 17.53
CA GLN A 365 2.17 9.87 17.29
C GLN A 365 3.43 8.99 17.29
N ARG A 366 3.51 7.97 18.16
CA ARG A 366 4.62 7.01 18.19
C ARG A 366 4.65 6.15 16.93
N LEU A 367 3.49 5.67 16.47
CA LEU A 367 3.38 4.93 15.22
C LEU A 367 3.78 5.81 14.03
N ALA A 368 3.28 7.05 13.96
CA ALA A 368 3.68 7.99 12.92
C ALA A 368 5.18 8.28 12.95
N ALA A 369 5.78 8.45 14.14
CA ALA A 369 7.22 8.65 14.27
C ALA A 369 8.02 7.48 13.69
N LYS A 370 7.60 6.23 13.98
CA LYS A 370 8.19 5.02 13.40
C LYS A 370 8.03 4.98 11.88
N THR A 371 6.84 5.27 11.36
CA THR A 371 6.55 5.24 9.92
C THR A 371 7.37 6.26 9.13
N PHE A 372 7.46 7.50 9.62
CA PHE A 372 8.18 8.58 8.94
C PHE A 372 9.68 8.64 9.30
N GLY A 373 10.19 7.70 10.10
CA GLY A 373 11.60 7.66 10.50
C GLY A 373 12.05 8.84 11.37
N SER A 374 11.12 9.48 12.09
CA SER A 374 11.41 10.63 12.95
C SER A 374 11.59 10.23 14.41
N ARG A 375 12.37 11.02 15.18
CA ARG A 375 12.50 10.81 16.63
C ARG A 375 11.19 11.07 17.37
N GLN A 376 10.46 12.11 16.95
CA GLN A 376 9.17 12.50 17.51
C GLN A 376 8.30 13.06 16.39
N THR A 377 6.99 12.79 16.44
CA THR A 377 5.99 13.34 15.53
C THR A 377 4.90 14.03 16.33
N TYR A 378 4.50 15.22 15.87
CA TYR A 378 3.39 16.00 16.41
C TYR A 378 2.32 16.16 15.35
N PHE A 379 1.05 16.03 15.74
CA PHE A 379 -0.07 16.26 14.83
C PHE A 379 -0.51 17.72 14.89
N VAL A 380 -0.66 18.34 13.72
CA VAL A 380 -1.04 19.75 13.57
C VAL A 380 -2.33 19.82 12.77
N THR A 381 -3.37 20.42 13.34
CA THR A 381 -4.72 20.49 12.75
C THR A 381 -4.96 21.74 11.90
N ASN A 382 -3.99 22.64 11.80
CA ASN A 382 -4.09 23.89 11.03
C ASN A 382 -3.03 24.00 9.92
N GLY A 383 -2.73 22.85 9.30
CA GLY A 383 -1.82 22.70 8.16
C GLY A 383 -0.34 22.99 8.46
N THR A 384 0.52 22.74 7.47
CA THR A 384 1.97 22.98 7.55
C THR A 384 2.30 24.47 7.77
N SER A 385 1.42 25.37 7.35
CA SER A 385 1.52 26.80 7.65
C SER A 385 1.61 27.11 9.14
N THR A 386 0.95 26.32 9.98
CA THR A 386 1.05 26.44 11.44
C THR A 386 2.24 25.65 11.97
N ALA A 387 2.54 24.49 11.39
CA ALA A 387 3.71 23.69 11.76
C ALA A 387 5.01 24.50 11.62
N ASN A 388 5.21 25.23 10.51
CA ASN A 388 6.39 26.08 10.30
C ASN A 388 6.52 27.13 11.40
N LYS A 389 5.42 27.78 11.78
CA LYS A 389 5.41 28.80 12.84
C LYS A 389 5.76 28.19 14.20
N ILE A 390 5.23 27.00 14.52
CA ILE A 390 5.55 26.27 15.75
C ILE A 390 7.06 26.00 15.80
N VAL A 391 7.64 25.47 14.72
CA VAL A 391 9.07 25.15 14.65
C VAL A 391 9.92 26.40 14.78
N GLU A 392 9.60 27.46 14.03
CA GLU A 392 10.37 28.71 14.07
C GLU A 392 10.28 29.40 15.43
N GLN A 393 9.09 29.54 16.00
CA GLN A 393 8.90 30.20 17.31
C GLN A 393 9.49 29.38 18.47
N ALA A 394 9.66 28.07 18.31
CA ALA A 394 10.33 27.23 19.30
C ALA A 394 11.87 27.37 19.25
N LEU A 395 12.44 27.76 18.10
CA LEU A 395 13.89 27.76 17.86
C LEU A 395 14.52 29.15 17.79
N VAL A 396 13.73 30.19 17.54
CA VAL A 396 14.21 31.53 17.19
C VAL A 396 13.73 32.55 18.22
N ALA A 397 14.66 33.34 18.77
CA ALA A 397 14.37 34.47 19.62
C ALA A 397 14.52 35.81 18.87
N PRO A 398 13.92 36.91 19.37
CA PRO A 398 14.08 38.22 18.76
C PRO A 398 15.56 38.62 18.60
N GLY A 399 15.94 39.00 17.38
CA GLY A 399 17.32 39.36 17.04
C GLY A 399 18.21 38.21 16.60
N ASP A 400 17.77 36.95 16.66
CA ASP A 400 18.48 35.84 16.03
C ASP A 400 18.49 35.98 14.50
N ILE A 401 19.50 35.41 13.85
CA ILE A 401 19.65 35.41 12.39
C ILE A 401 19.17 34.05 11.85
N VAL A 402 18.30 34.11 10.83
CA VAL A 402 17.81 32.92 10.11
C VAL A 402 18.21 33.02 8.65
N LEU A 403 18.87 31.98 8.15
CA LEU A 403 19.11 31.81 6.71
C LEU A 403 17.91 31.08 6.11
N ILE A 404 17.32 31.64 5.06
CA ILE A 404 16.12 31.05 4.45
C ILE A 404 16.20 31.08 2.94
N ASP A 405 15.76 29.98 2.32
CA ASP A 405 15.51 29.92 0.88
C ASP A 405 14.57 31.05 0.45
N ARG A 406 14.95 31.82 -0.57
CA ARG A 406 14.10 32.88 -1.11
C ARG A 406 12.81 32.32 -1.73
N ASN A 407 12.81 31.07 -2.18
CA ASN A 407 11.64 30.35 -2.68
C ASN A 407 10.89 29.59 -1.56
N CYS A 408 10.87 30.14 -0.34
CA CYS A 408 10.14 29.55 0.78
C CYS A 408 8.63 29.86 0.72
N HIS A 409 7.83 29.03 1.40
CA HIS A 409 6.40 29.27 1.53
C HIS A 409 6.10 30.48 2.42
N GLN A 410 5.02 31.21 2.13
CA GLN A 410 4.64 32.45 2.80
C GLN A 410 4.54 32.34 4.33
N SER A 411 4.23 31.15 4.85
CA SER A 411 4.16 30.87 6.29
C SER A 411 5.45 31.15 7.05
N HIS A 412 6.62 30.94 6.43
CA HIS A 412 7.91 31.20 7.05
C HIS A 412 8.13 32.70 7.28
N HIS A 413 7.77 33.54 6.32
CA HIS A 413 7.85 34.99 6.50
C HIS A 413 7.02 35.45 7.70
N TYR A 414 5.82 34.89 7.87
CA TYR A 414 4.97 35.21 9.01
C TYR A 414 5.54 34.71 10.34
N GLY A 415 6.04 33.47 10.40
CA GLY A 415 6.61 32.92 11.63
C GLY A 415 7.88 33.65 12.07
N LEU A 416 8.77 33.95 11.13
CA LEU A 416 9.99 34.73 11.39
C LEU A 416 9.70 36.19 11.78
N LEU A 417 8.70 36.81 11.16
CA LEU A 417 8.22 38.14 11.55
C LEU A 417 7.72 38.13 13.01
N MET A 418 6.86 37.18 13.36
CA MET A 418 6.33 37.05 14.73
C MET A 418 7.42 36.73 15.75
N SER A 419 8.49 36.04 15.33
CA SER A 419 9.62 35.71 16.19
C SER A 419 10.63 36.87 16.35
N GLY A 420 10.48 37.96 15.59
CA GLY A 420 11.43 39.08 15.60
C GLY A 420 12.80 38.73 15.01
N ALA A 421 12.84 37.78 14.07
CA ALA A 421 14.07 37.26 13.47
C ALA A 421 14.68 38.23 12.44
N GLN A 422 16.01 38.20 12.30
CA GLN A 422 16.75 38.85 11.22
C GLN A 422 16.97 37.86 10.08
N VAL A 423 16.35 38.11 8.93
CA VAL A 423 16.31 37.16 7.82
C VAL A 423 17.43 37.43 6.81
N THR A 424 18.20 36.39 6.47
CA THR A 424 19.15 36.39 5.34
C THR A 424 18.65 35.45 4.26
N TYR A 425 18.22 36.01 3.13
CA TYR A 425 17.73 35.22 2.00
C TYR A 425 18.86 34.54 1.22
N LEU A 426 18.60 33.31 0.79
CA LEU A 426 19.46 32.50 -0.05
C LEU A 426 18.88 32.40 -1.45
N ASP A 427 19.70 32.69 -2.46
CA ASP A 427 19.27 32.66 -3.85
C ASP A 427 19.44 31.26 -4.45
N ALA A 428 18.35 30.74 -5.03
CA ALA A 428 18.36 29.55 -5.85
C ALA A 428 18.95 29.82 -7.24
N TYR A 429 19.52 28.80 -7.90
CA TYR A 429 19.98 28.97 -9.28
C TYR A 429 18.79 29.03 -10.26
N PRO A 430 18.82 29.88 -11.30
CA PRO A 430 17.75 29.96 -12.27
C PRO A 430 17.82 28.82 -13.29
N LEU A 431 16.65 28.35 -13.74
CA LEU A 431 16.47 27.44 -14.86
C LEU A 431 15.69 28.15 -15.97
N ASN A 432 16.35 29.11 -16.62
CA ASN A 432 15.73 30.05 -17.56
C ASN A 432 14.97 29.36 -18.71
N GLN A 433 15.48 28.22 -19.20
CA GLN A 433 14.83 27.46 -20.29
C GLN A 433 13.41 27.01 -19.91
N TYR A 434 13.14 26.81 -18.63
CA TYR A 434 11.86 26.33 -18.12
C TYR A 434 11.10 27.41 -17.34
N SER A 435 11.66 28.62 -17.22
CA SER A 435 11.12 29.69 -16.38
C SER A 435 10.91 29.29 -14.91
N MET A 436 11.82 28.47 -14.38
CA MET A 436 11.76 27.90 -13.03
C MET A 436 13.00 28.29 -12.21
N TYR A 437 12.93 28.08 -10.89
CA TYR A 437 14.08 28.14 -10.00
C TYR A 437 14.47 26.75 -9.53
N GLY A 438 15.78 26.55 -9.43
CA GLY A 438 16.39 25.35 -8.90
C GLY A 438 16.47 25.32 -7.38
N ALA A 439 17.46 24.59 -6.88
CA ALA A 439 17.83 24.56 -5.47
C ALA A 439 18.80 25.69 -5.08
N VAL A 440 18.93 25.95 -3.79
CA VAL A 440 19.97 26.82 -3.22
C VAL A 440 21.33 26.12 -3.28
N PRO A 441 22.33 26.69 -3.97
CA PRO A 441 23.66 26.08 -4.03
C PRO A 441 24.39 26.10 -2.68
N LEU A 442 25.14 25.04 -2.34
CA LEU A 442 25.99 25.02 -1.12
C LEU A 442 26.97 26.19 -1.04
N ARG A 443 27.46 26.67 -2.19
CA ARG A 443 28.32 27.85 -2.26
C ARG A 443 27.63 29.11 -1.74
N GLU A 444 26.33 29.25 -1.95
CA GLU A 444 25.54 30.39 -1.48
C GLU A 444 25.41 30.33 0.03
N ILE A 445 25.03 29.17 0.57
CA ILE A 445 24.94 28.93 2.02
C ILE A 445 26.29 29.24 2.71
N LYS A 446 27.38 28.65 2.20
CA LYS A 446 28.74 28.85 2.76
C LYS A 446 29.17 30.32 2.65
N SER A 447 28.91 30.98 1.53
CA SER A 447 29.25 32.39 1.33
C SER A 447 28.57 33.29 2.38
N ARG A 448 27.26 33.09 2.62
CA ARG A 448 26.52 33.86 3.63
C ARG A 448 27.01 33.60 5.05
N LEU A 449 27.27 32.34 5.40
CA LEU A 449 27.81 31.99 6.71
C LEU A 449 29.21 32.61 6.94
N LEU A 450 30.09 32.57 5.94
CA LEU A 450 31.42 33.19 6.03
C LEU A 450 31.34 34.72 6.13
N ALA A 451 30.43 35.36 5.41
CA ALA A 451 30.19 36.80 5.53
C ALA A 451 29.69 37.18 6.94
N LEU A 452 28.77 36.39 7.51
CA LEU A 452 28.30 36.58 8.88
C LEU A 452 29.41 36.35 9.91
N ARG A 453 30.31 35.39 9.66
CA ARG A 453 31.51 35.17 10.49
C ARG A 453 32.45 36.36 10.45
N ALA A 454 32.76 36.88 9.26
CA ALA A 454 33.62 38.05 9.10
C ALA A 454 33.01 39.30 9.78
N ALA A 455 31.68 39.39 9.83
CA ALA A 455 30.95 40.45 10.52
C ALA A 455 30.78 40.23 12.03
N GLY A 456 31.29 39.13 12.60
CA GLY A 456 31.14 38.81 14.02
C GLY A 456 29.71 38.50 14.46
N LYS A 457 28.88 37.93 13.57
CA LYS A 457 27.46 37.63 13.80
C LYS A 457 27.10 36.15 13.66
N LEU A 458 28.07 35.26 13.46
CA LEU A 458 27.81 33.84 13.19
C LEU A 458 27.13 33.14 14.37
N ASP A 459 27.45 33.53 15.60
CA ASP A 459 26.86 33.04 16.86
C ASP A 459 25.35 33.31 16.98
N ARG A 460 24.86 34.32 16.25
CA ARG A 460 23.44 34.68 16.17
C ARG A 460 22.68 33.84 15.14
N VAL A 461 23.35 33.09 14.28
CA VAL A 461 22.67 32.21 13.31
C VAL A 461 22.10 30.99 14.04
N LYS A 462 20.77 30.83 14.01
CA LYS A 462 20.09 29.73 14.71
C LYS A 462 19.46 28.68 13.80
N VAL A 463 18.92 29.12 12.66
CA VAL A 463 18.14 28.25 11.77
C VAL A 463 18.56 28.47 10.32
N LEU A 464 18.65 27.37 9.57
CA LEU A 464 18.71 27.32 8.11
C LEU A 464 17.44 26.62 7.61
N THR A 465 16.64 27.31 6.81
CA THR A 465 15.39 26.79 6.25
C THR A 465 15.51 26.66 4.73
N LEU A 466 15.33 25.45 4.21
CA LEU A 466 15.36 25.13 2.78
C LEU A 466 14.07 24.40 2.37
N THR A 467 13.53 24.73 1.20
CA THR A 467 12.33 24.07 0.65
C THR A 467 12.73 22.81 -0.11
N ASN A 468 12.46 21.61 0.44
CA ASN A 468 12.78 20.33 -0.21
C ASN A 468 11.54 19.42 -0.31
N CYS A 469 11.16 18.93 -1.49
CA CYS A 469 11.65 19.34 -2.81
C CYS A 469 11.18 20.77 -3.19
N THR A 470 11.74 21.34 -4.24
CA THR A 470 11.16 22.56 -4.84
C THR A 470 9.77 22.25 -5.42
N PHE A 471 8.96 23.29 -5.67
CA PHE A 471 7.64 23.13 -6.27
C PHE A 471 7.67 22.32 -7.59
N ASP A 472 8.71 22.51 -8.38
CA ASP A 472 8.91 21.84 -9.68
C ASP A 472 9.59 20.46 -9.57
N GLY A 473 9.79 19.94 -8.36
CA GLY A 473 10.27 18.58 -8.13
C GLY A 473 11.79 18.40 -8.06
N ILE A 474 12.55 19.47 -7.85
CA ILE A 474 14.01 19.37 -7.67
C ILE A 474 14.28 18.99 -6.21
N VAL A 475 14.89 17.82 -6.02
CA VAL A 475 15.18 17.24 -4.70
C VAL A 475 16.64 17.53 -4.32
N TYR A 476 16.86 17.99 -3.09
CA TYR A 476 18.19 18.18 -2.54
C TYR A 476 18.82 16.84 -2.18
N ASP A 477 20.14 16.73 -2.36
CA ASP A 477 20.95 15.73 -1.67
C ASP A 477 21.12 16.17 -0.22
N VAL A 478 20.24 15.67 0.66
CA VAL A 478 20.11 16.12 2.05
C VAL A 478 21.27 15.65 2.93
N GLU A 479 21.96 14.56 2.56
CA GLU A 479 23.15 14.08 3.29
C GLU A 479 24.37 14.96 3.01
N ARG A 480 24.44 15.50 1.80
CA ARG A 480 25.53 16.39 1.39
C ARG A 480 25.36 17.83 1.90
N VAL A 481 24.12 18.30 2.06
CA VAL A 481 23.77 19.63 2.58
C VAL A 481 24.02 19.70 4.06
#